data_AF-A0A511VAV3-F1
#
_entry.id   AF-A0A511VAV3-F1
#
_cell.length_a   1.000
_cell.length_b   1.000
_cell.length_c   1.000
_cell.angle_alpha   90.00
_cell.angle_beta   90.00
_cell.angle_gamma   90.00
#
_symmetry.space_group_name_H-M   'P 1'
#
loop_
_entity.id
_entity.type
_entity.pdbx_description
1 polymer ?
#
loop_
_entity_poly.entity_id
_entity_poly.type
_entity_poly.pdbx_seq_one_letter_code
_entity_poly.pdbx_strand_id
1 'polypeptide(L)'
;MKIGEGAVVEASIDQLLIEKISDPQTIEQLVRLLDKLEHVTFLLDMVEHFMRRGPEIADSINELIVILRQSLSKPEYAMRFERALTAVQQMQEFLDSPQVQELFKSDVLDVRSVQMVGKVSRSMLQATTETAQTGTKRIGLLGLMRALSDPEVQPALNFVLNFARHLSKELGDA
;
A
#
# COMPACT_ATOMS: atom_id res chain seq x y z
N MET A 1 5.13 -70.88 -25.16
CA MET A 1 3.94 -70.15 -25.67
C MET A 1 3.34 -69.39 -24.49
N LYS A 2 3.70 -68.12 -24.32
CA LYS A 2 3.18 -67.24 -23.25
C LYS A 2 2.55 -66.03 -23.92
N ILE A 3 1.23 -66.00 -23.97
CA ILE A 3 0.41 -64.85 -24.33
C ILE A 3 -0.92 -65.08 -23.64
N GLY A 4 -1.28 -64.26 -22.66
CA GLY A 4 -2.55 -64.45 -21.95
C GLY A 4 -2.80 -63.66 -20.67
N GLU A 5 -1.94 -62.73 -20.25
CA GLU A 5 -2.16 -61.98 -19.00
C GLU A 5 -2.42 -60.48 -19.20
N GLY A 6 -2.09 -59.92 -20.38
CA GLY A 6 -2.37 -58.51 -20.72
C GLY A 6 -3.79 -58.26 -21.25
N ALA A 7 -4.35 -59.21 -22.00
CA ALA A 7 -5.60 -59.00 -22.76
C ALA A 7 -6.88 -59.02 -21.91
N VAL A 8 -6.86 -59.60 -20.70
CA VAL A 8 -8.05 -59.75 -19.84
C VAL A 8 -8.32 -58.49 -18.99
N VAL A 9 -7.26 -57.77 -18.61
CA VAL A 9 -7.36 -56.52 -17.83
C VAL A 9 -7.77 -55.35 -18.72
N GLU A 10 -7.24 -55.29 -19.94
CA GLU A 10 -7.53 -54.24 -20.93
C GLU A 10 -9.00 -54.25 -21.35
N ALA A 11 -9.54 -55.44 -21.69
CA ALA A 11 -10.95 -55.60 -22.04
C ALA A 11 -11.92 -55.17 -20.91
N SER A 12 -11.53 -55.37 -19.64
CA SER A 12 -12.35 -55.01 -18.48
C SER A 12 -12.36 -53.49 -18.21
N ILE A 13 -11.22 -52.82 -18.42
CA ILE A 13 -11.09 -51.37 -18.31
C ILE A 13 -11.88 -50.70 -19.44
N ASP A 14 -11.77 -51.22 -20.67
CA ASP A 14 -12.50 -50.71 -21.83
C ASP A 14 -14.02 -50.82 -21.62
N GLN A 15 -14.49 -51.93 -21.05
CA GLN A 15 -15.91 -52.12 -20.77
C GLN A 15 -16.43 -51.18 -19.68
N LEU A 16 -15.65 -50.98 -18.61
CA LEU A 16 -15.97 -50.03 -17.54
C LEU A 16 -15.93 -48.57 -18.03
N LEU A 17 -15.01 -48.25 -18.93
CA LEU A 17 -14.94 -46.94 -19.58
C LEU A 17 -16.14 -46.71 -20.49
N ILE A 18 -16.53 -47.71 -21.30
CA ILE A 18 -17.71 -47.63 -22.16
C ILE A 18 -18.99 -47.45 -21.33
N GLU A 19 -19.13 -48.19 -20.22
CA GLU A 19 -20.27 -48.05 -19.31
C GLU A 19 -20.33 -46.65 -18.67
N LYS A 20 -19.19 -46.12 -18.20
CA LYS A 20 -19.11 -44.78 -17.61
C LYS A 20 -19.28 -43.66 -18.63
N ILE A 21 -18.73 -43.80 -19.84
CA ILE A 21 -18.88 -42.82 -20.92
C ILE A 21 -20.29 -42.92 -21.55
N SER A 22 -21.04 -43.99 -21.33
CA SER A 22 -22.44 -44.05 -21.77
C SER A 22 -23.39 -43.20 -20.92
N ASP A 23 -22.95 -42.76 -19.73
CA ASP A 23 -23.70 -41.84 -18.89
C ASP A 23 -23.53 -40.38 -19.39
N PRO A 24 -24.63 -39.70 -19.78
CA PRO A 24 -24.58 -38.33 -20.28
C PRO A 24 -23.93 -37.33 -19.30
N GLN A 25 -24.09 -37.53 -17.99
CA GLN A 25 -23.49 -36.65 -16.99
C GLN A 25 -21.96 -36.82 -16.94
N THR A 26 -21.50 -38.06 -17.06
CA THR A 26 -20.07 -38.38 -17.11
C THR A 26 -19.42 -37.85 -18.39
N ILE A 27 -20.09 -37.92 -19.54
CA ILE A 27 -19.61 -37.28 -20.79
C ILE A 27 -19.47 -35.76 -20.59
N GLU A 28 -20.49 -35.11 -20.03
CA GLU A 28 -20.47 -33.66 -19.85
C GLU A 28 -19.33 -33.21 -18.91
N GLN A 29 -19.11 -33.96 -17.82
CA GLN A 29 -17.99 -33.72 -16.92
C GLN A 29 -16.64 -33.97 -17.59
N LEU A 30 -16.53 -35.03 -18.40
CA LEU A 30 -15.31 -35.36 -19.12
C LEU A 30 -14.98 -34.29 -20.17
N VAL A 31 -15.98 -33.82 -20.92
CA VAL A 31 -15.83 -32.71 -21.88
C VAL A 31 -15.39 -31.43 -21.18
N ARG A 32 -16.02 -31.06 -20.05
CA ARG A 32 -15.60 -29.89 -19.26
C ARG A 32 -14.20 -30.02 -18.69
N LEU A 33 -13.75 -31.24 -18.40
CA LEU A 33 -12.41 -31.52 -17.88
C LEU A 33 -11.38 -31.52 -19.01
N LEU A 34 -11.72 -32.09 -20.17
CA LEU A 34 -10.98 -32.01 -21.44
C LEU A 34 -10.76 -30.56 -21.86
N ASP A 35 -11.79 -29.72 -21.81
CA ASP A 35 -11.73 -28.27 -22.10
C ASP A 35 -10.82 -27.51 -21.12
N LYS A 36 -10.52 -28.10 -19.95
CA LYS A 36 -9.69 -27.52 -18.90
C LYS A 36 -8.35 -28.25 -18.75
N LEU A 37 -8.05 -29.27 -19.56
CA LEU A 37 -6.83 -30.08 -19.41
C LEU A 37 -5.56 -29.24 -19.49
N GLU A 38 -5.52 -28.25 -20.38
CA GLU A 38 -4.37 -27.34 -20.50
C GLU A 38 -4.12 -26.57 -19.18
N HIS A 39 -5.19 -26.16 -18.49
CA HIS A 39 -5.10 -25.51 -17.18
C HIS A 39 -4.76 -26.49 -16.05
N VAL A 40 -5.23 -27.74 -16.14
CA VAL A 40 -4.93 -28.80 -15.16
C VAL A 40 -3.46 -29.21 -15.24
N THR A 41 -2.91 -29.38 -16.45
CA THR A 41 -1.49 -29.64 -16.68
C THR A 41 -0.65 -28.49 -16.16
N PHE A 42 -1.02 -27.24 -16.46
CA PHE A 42 -0.34 -26.06 -15.92
C PHE A 42 -0.37 -25.99 -14.37
N LEU A 43 -1.50 -26.32 -13.75
CA LEU A 43 -1.60 -26.40 -12.28
C LEU A 43 -0.75 -27.53 -11.71
N LEU A 44 -0.70 -28.69 -12.37
CA LEU A 44 0.15 -29.81 -11.98
C LEU A 44 1.62 -29.43 -12.07
N ASP A 45 2.04 -28.78 -13.16
CA ASP A 45 3.42 -28.31 -13.36
C ASP A 45 3.79 -27.28 -12.29
N MET A 46 2.90 -26.34 -11.97
CA MET A 46 3.12 -25.37 -10.89
C MET A 46 3.24 -26.05 -9.52
N VAL A 47 2.41 -27.04 -9.22
CA VAL A 47 2.49 -27.82 -7.97
C VAL A 47 3.77 -28.65 -7.94
N GLU A 48 4.17 -29.25 -9.06
CA GLU A 48 5.42 -29.99 -9.19
C GLU A 48 6.63 -29.08 -8.98
N HIS A 49 6.65 -27.89 -9.61
CA HIS A 49 7.68 -26.89 -9.41
C HIS A 49 7.71 -26.34 -7.97
N PHE A 50 6.55 -26.13 -7.34
CA PHE A 50 6.45 -25.73 -5.95
C PHE A 50 6.94 -26.84 -5.00
N MET A 51 6.58 -28.09 -5.23
CA MET A 51 7.06 -29.24 -4.44
C MET A 51 8.56 -29.47 -4.64
N ARG A 52 9.07 -29.25 -5.85
CA ARG A 52 10.50 -29.38 -6.17
C ARG A 52 11.35 -28.27 -5.53
N ARG A 53 10.77 -27.07 -5.36
CA ARG A 53 11.35 -25.95 -4.59
C ARG A 53 10.94 -25.95 -3.11
N GLY A 54 10.04 -26.84 -2.72
CA GLY A 54 9.50 -26.96 -1.37
C GLY A 54 10.57 -27.18 -0.30
N PRO A 55 11.60 -28.01 -0.55
CA PRO A 55 12.75 -28.13 0.37
C PRO A 55 13.49 -26.81 0.55
N GLU A 56 13.79 -26.08 -0.52
CA GLU A 56 14.49 -24.78 -0.44
C GLU A 56 13.66 -23.71 0.29
N ILE A 57 12.34 -23.71 0.08
CA ILE A 57 11.40 -22.82 0.81
C ILE A 57 11.31 -23.22 2.28
N ALA A 58 11.22 -24.51 2.58
CA ALA A 58 11.17 -25.02 3.95
C ALA A 58 12.47 -24.74 4.70
N ASP A 59 13.62 -24.91 4.05
CA ASP A 59 14.93 -24.59 4.59
C ASP A 59 15.07 -23.09 4.84
N SER A 60 14.62 -22.25 3.91
CA SER A 60 14.62 -20.78 4.08
C SER A 60 13.72 -20.33 5.23
N ILE A 61 12.52 -20.93 5.37
CA ILE A 61 11.62 -20.64 6.49
C ILE A 61 12.22 -21.12 7.82
N ASN A 62 12.84 -22.30 7.83
CA ASN A 62 13.49 -22.83 9.01
C ASN A 62 14.69 -21.97 9.44
N GLU A 63 15.52 -21.52 8.50
CA GLU A 63 16.61 -20.56 8.77
C GLU A 63 16.07 -19.24 9.33
N LEU A 64 15.01 -18.68 8.77
CA LEU A 64 14.36 -17.48 9.30
C LEU A 64 13.81 -17.68 10.72
N ILE A 65 13.20 -18.83 11.00
CA ILE A 65 12.72 -19.19 12.34
C ILE A 65 13.87 -19.36 13.33
N VAL A 66 14.97 -19.99 12.91
CA VAL A 66 16.18 -20.16 13.74
C VAL A 66 16.81 -18.80 14.03
N ILE A 67 16.95 -17.93 13.04
CA ILE A 67 17.46 -16.56 13.21
C ILE A 67 16.55 -15.79 14.15
N LEU A 68 15.23 -15.83 13.95
CA LEU A 68 14.27 -15.16 14.82
C LEU A 68 14.37 -15.66 16.27
N ARG A 69 14.42 -16.99 16.47
CA ARG A 69 14.57 -17.60 17.79
C ARG A 69 15.90 -17.24 18.44
N GLN A 70 17.02 -17.26 17.71
CA GLN A 70 18.34 -16.90 18.21
C GLN A 70 18.44 -15.40 18.54
N SER A 71 17.84 -14.55 17.71
CA SER A 71 17.74 -13.11 17.95
C SER A 71 16.89 -12.83 19.19
N LEU A 72 15.72 -13.47 19.34
CA LEU A 72 14.86 -13.31 20.53
C LEU A 72 15.44 -13.94 21.81
N SER A 73 16.34 -14.92 21.69
CA SER A 73 17.02 -15.54 22.85
C SER A 73 18.04 -14.60 23.50
N LYS A 74 18.43 -13.52 22.82
CA LYS A 74 19.28 -12.48 23.40
C LYS A 74 18.39 -11.44 24.09
N PRO A 75 18.55 -11.21 25.41
CA PRO A 75 17.67 -10.33 26.18
C PRO A 75 17.62 -8.89 25.66
N GLU A 76 18.70 -8.40 25.06
CA GLU A 76 18.75 -7.08 24.41
C GLU A 76 17.81 -6.94 23.21
N TYR A 77 17.65 -7.99 22.41
CA TYR A 77 16.81 -7.98 21.21
C TYR A 77 15.35 -8.26 21.56
N ALA A 78 15.09 -9.11 22.56
CA ALA A 78 13.74 -9.29 23.12
C ALA A 78 13.19 -7.96 23.65
N MET A 79 13.96 -7.22 24.44
CA MET A 79 13.57 -5.88 24.92
C MET A 79 13.36 -4.86 23.79
N ARG A 80 14.19 -4.91 22.74
CA ARG A 80 13.98 -4.04 21.55
C ARG A 80 12.70 -4.40 20.80
N PHE A 81 12.41 -5.68 20.67
CA PHE A 81 11.20 -6.18 20.03
C PHE A 81 9.95 -5.80 20.82
N GLU A 82 9.96 -6.00 22.14
CA GLU A 82 8.88 -5.54 23.02
C GLU A 82 8.66 -4.03 22.91
N ARG A 83 9.72 -3.21 22.95
CA ARG A 83 9.61 -1.76 22.76
C ARG A 83 9.06 -1.38 21.39
N ALA A 84 9.47 -2.08 20.33
CA ALA A 84 8.94 -1.85 19.00
C ALA A 84 7.44 -2.20 18.93
N LEU A 85 7.02 -3.31 19.54
CA LEU A 85 5.61 -3.68 19.65
C LEU A 85 4.81 -2.66 20.46
N THR A 86 5.32 -2.23 21.61
CA THR A 86 4.69 -1.18 22.43
C THR A 86 4.60 0.14 21.66
N ALA A 87 5.66 0.53 20.94
CA ALA A 87 5.64 1.74 20.12
C ALA A 87 4.61 1.65 18.98
N VAL A 88 4.47 0.48 18.35
CA VAL A 88 3.44 0.24 17.33
C VAL A 88 2.04 0.30 17.95
N GLN A 89 1.82 -0.28 19.13
CA GLN A 89 0.54 -0.21 19.84
C GLN A 89 0.20 1.23 20.23
N GLN A 90 1.15 1.98 20.79
CA GLN A 90 0.97 3.39 21.14
C GLN A 90 0.71 4.25 19.90
N MET A 91 1.38 3.95 18.79
CA MET A 91 1.15 4.65 17.53
C MET A 91 -0.24 4.33 16.97
N GLN A 92 -0.72 3.08 17.09
CA GLN A 92 -2.08 2.72 16.72
C GLN A 92 -3.11 3.45 17.59
N GLU A 93 -2.94 3.45 18.92
CA GLU A 93 -3.81 4.20 19.84
C GLU A 93 -3.83 5.71 19.53
N PHE A 94 -2.69 6.28 19.16
CA PHE A 94 -2.60 7.68 18.73
C PHE A 94 -3.34 7.92 17.39
N LEU A 95 -3.15 7.06 16.40
CA LEU A 95 -3.83 7.16 15.10
C LEU A 95 -5.34 6.95 15.22
N ASP A 96 -5.77 6.10 16.14
CA ASP A 96 -7.17 5.84 16.45
C ASP A 96 -7.82 6.93 17.31
N SER A 97 -7.02 7.88 17.82
CA SER A 97 -7.57 8.98 18.60
C SER A 97 -8.55 9.79 17.75
N PRO A 98 -9.70 10.21 18.32
CA PRO A 98 -10.72 10.95 17.57
C PRO A 98 -10.18 12.21 16.90
N GLN A 99 -9.21 12.88 17.54
CA GLN A 99 -8.59 14.10 17.02
C GLN A 99 -7.74 13.82 15.77
N VAL A 100 -6.97 12.74 15.78
CA VAL A 100 -6.13 12.35 14.63
C VAL A 100 -7.02 11.85 13.49
N GLN A 101 -8.04 11.05 13.79
CA GLN A 101 -9.02 10.66 12.78
C GLN A 101 -9.74 11.85 12.17
N GLU A 102 -10.08 12.87 12.96
CA GLU A 102 -10.70 14.08 12.45
C GLU A 102 -9.75 14.86 11.54
N LEU A 103 -8.46 14.92 11.87
CA LEU A 103 -7.45 15.51 10.99
C LEU A 103 -7.29 14.73 9.66
N PHE A 104 -7.37 13.39 9.70
CA PHE A 104 -7.37 12.56 8.49
C PHE A 104 -8.64 12.68 7.67
N LYS A 105 -9.79 12.89 8.31
CA LYS A 105 -11.08 13.13 7.64
C LYS A 105 -11.18 14.55 7.10
N SER A 106 -10.52 15.50 7.75
CA SER A 106 -10.39 16.87 7.28
C SER A 106 -9.45 16.92 6.08
N ASP A 107 -9.70 17.83 5.14
CA ASP A 107 -8.83 18.05 3.98
C ASP A 107 -7.44 18.63 4.35
N VAL A 108 -7.09 18.71 5.64
CA VAL A 108 -5.82 19.26 6.15
C VAL A 108 -4.62 18.42 5.73
N LEU A 109 -4.77 17.09 5.65
CA LEU A 109 -3.71 16.16 5.25
C LEU A 109 -3.72 15.84 3.74
N ASP A 110 -4.61 16.47 2.95
CA ASP A 110 -4.58 16.33 1.49
C ASP A 110 -3.28 16.89 0.90
N VAL A 111 -2.86 16.29 -0.22
CA VAL A 111 -1.64 16.67 -0.94
C VAL A 111 -1.64 18.17 -1.29
N ARG A 112 -2.80 18.75 -1.65
CA ARG A 112 -2.90 20.18 -2.01
C ARG A 112 -2.69 21.07 -0.79
N SER A 113 -3.29 20.74 0.34
CA SER A 113 -3.16 21.47 1.60
C SER A 113 -1.71 21.47 2.09
N VAL A 114 -1.06 20.30 2.09
CA VAL A 114 0.36 20.15 2.45
C VAL A 114 1.26 20.96 1.51
N GLN A 115 0.99 20.94 0.19
CA GLN A 115 1.73 21.74 -0.78
C GLN A 115 1.58 23.26 -0.54
N MET A 116 0.40 23.73 -0.18
CA MET A 116 0.16 25.14 0.13
C MET A 116 0.93 25.58 1.39
N VAL A 117 0.87 24.79 2.46
CA VAL A 117 1.68 25.03 3.68
C VAL A 117 3.16 25.04 3.34
N GLY A 118 3.63 24.10 2.52
CA GLY A 118 5.01 24.04 2.06
C GLY A 118 5.44 25.23 1.19
N LYS A 119 4.54 25.82 0.39
CA LYS A 119 4.82 27.06 -0.35
C LYS A 119 4.96 28.25 0.62
N VAL A 120 4.02 28.41 1.55
CA VAL A 120 4.05 29.51 2.54
C VAL A 120 5.31 29.43 3.41
N SER A 121 5.64 28.25 3.93
CA SER A 121 6.83 28.03 4.76
C SER A 121 8.13 28.38 4.01
N ARG A 122 8.27 27.95 2.75
CA ARG A 122 9.44 28.28 1.93
C ARG A 122 9.55 29.77 1.64
N SER A 123 8.44 30.43 1.26
CA SER A 123 8.43 31.87 1.04
C SER A 123 8.79 32.65 2.31
N MET A 124 8.33 32.19 3.48
CA MET A 124 8.68 32.78 4.77
C MET A 124 10.17 32.61 5.09
N LEU A 125 10.71 31.41 4.94
CA LEU A 125 12.15 31.13 5.12
C LEU A 125 13.02 31.98 4.18
N GLN A 126 12.59 32.10 2.91
CA GLN A 126 13.28 32.93 1.93
C GLN A 126 13.23 34.42 2.32
N ALA A 127 12.07 34.94 2.69
CA ALA A 127 11.91 36.34 3.12
C ALA A 127 12.76 36.66 4.37
N THR A 128 12.80 35.75 5.35
CA THR A 128 13.68 35.88 6.53
C THR A 128 15.15 35.94 6.12
N THR A 129 15.58 35.08 5.20
CA THR A 129 16.97 35.04 4.71
C THR A 129 17.34 36.33 3.96
N GLU A 130 16.49 36.79 3.05
CA GLU A 130 16.69 38.01 2.26
C GLU A 130 16.73 39.26 3.16
N THR A 131 15.86 39.32 4.17
CA THR A 131 15.85 40.42 5.15
C THR A 131 17.14 40.46 5.96
N ALA A 132 17.66 39.29 6.35
CA ALA A 132 18.94 39.18 7.08
C ALA A 132 20.14 39.64 6.24
N GLN A 133 20.13 39.38 4.93
CA GLN A 133 21.22 39.74 4.01
C GLN A 133 21.19 41.20 3.56
N THR A 134 20.00 41.76 3.33
CA THR A 134 19.83 43.10 2.74
C THR A 134 19.62 44.21 3.78
N GLY A 135 19.39 43.84 5.04
CA GLY A 135 19.12 44.76 6.14
C GLY A 135 17.74 45.43 6.07
N THR A 136 17.20 45.82 7.22
CA THR A 136 15.85 46.40 7.30
C THR A 136 15.81 47.80 6.68
N LYS A 137 15.31 47.94 5.44
CA LYS A 137 15.00 49.25 4.86
C LYS A 137 13.74 49.81 5.52
N ARG A 138 13.80 51.04 6.04
CA ARG A 138 12.63 51.73 6.60
C ARG A 138 11.67 52.09 5.46
N ILE A 139 10.50 51.47 5.45
CA ILE A 139 9.43 51.78 4.49
C ILE A 139 8.48 52.80 5.12
N GLY A 140 8.31 53.97 4.50
CA GLY A 140 7.33 54.98 4.90
C GLY A 140 5.94 54.73 4.31
N LEU A 141 4.93 55.52 4.70
CA LEU A 141 3.53 55.38 4.25
C LEU A 141 3.37 55.34 2.72
N LEU A 142 4.08 56.21 2.00
CA LEU A 142 4.10 56.22 0.52
C LEU A 142 4.78 54.97 -0.07
N GLY A 143 5.82 54.46 0.60
CA GLY A 143 6.49 53.23 0.20
C GLY A 143 5.59 52.00 0.34
N LEU A 144 4.77 51.95 1.39
CA LEU A 144 3.77 50.91 1.59
C LEU A 144 2.69 50.96 0.49
N MET A 145 2.14 52.13 0.17
CA MET A 145 1.18 52.26 -0.92
C MET A 145 1.76 51.81 -2.26
N ARG A 146 3.03 52.15 -2.53
CA ARG A 146 3.72 51.71 -3.75
C ARG A 146 3.94 50.20 -3.76
N ALA A 147 4.34 49.60 -2.64
CA ALA A 147 4.53 48.15 -2.52
C ALA A 147 3.21 47.38 -2.69
N LEU A 148 2.10 47.89 -2.16
CA LEU A 148 0.77 47.31 -2.37
C LEU A 148 0.28 47.45 -3.83
N SER A 149 0.82 48.41 -4.57
CA SER A 149 0.52 48.60 -6.00
C SER A 149 1.49 47.83 -6.90
N ASP A 150 2.51 47.17 -6.35
CA ASP A 150 3.54 46.47 -7.11
C ASP A 150 2.95 45.24 -7.83
N PRO A 151 3.15 45.09 -9.16
CA PRO A 151 2.69 43.93 -9.92
C PRO A 151 3.12 42.58 -9.34
N GLU A 152 4.27 42.49 -8.69
CA GLU A 152 4.77 41.24 -8.08
C GLU A 152 4.00 40.88 -6.80
N VAL A 153 3.45 41.87 -6.09
CA VAL A 153 2.71 41.68 -4.82
C VAL A 153 1.22 41.45 -5.07
N GLN A 154 0.68 41.90 -6.21
CA GLN A 154 -0.75 41.77 -6.56
C GLN A 154 -1.32 40.35 -6.39
N PRO A 155 -0.65 39.27 -6.84
CA PRO A 155 -1.19 37.90 -6.68
C PRO A 155 -1.33 37.49 -5.22
N ALA A 156 -0.36 37.85 -4.37
CA ALA A 156 -0.40 37.59 -2.94
C ALA A 156 -1.51 38.40 -2.24
N LEU A 157 -1.65 39.68 -2.60
CA LEU A 157 -2.72 40.53 -2.09
C LEU A 157 -4.11 39.97 -2.46
N ASN A 158 -4.28 39.56 -3.72
CA ASN A 158 -5.52 38.94 -4.19
C ASN A 158 -5.82 37.61 -3.47
N PHE A 159 -4.80 36.78 -3.23
CA PHE A 159 -4.95 35.57 -2.42
C PHE A 159 -5.45 35.91 -1.01
N VAL A 160 -4.81 36.86 -0.31
CA VAL A 160 -5.19 37.25 1.07
C VAL A 160 -6.63 37.77 1.11
N LEU A 161 -7.03 38.58 0.13
CA LEU A 161 -8.40 39.10 0.04
C LEU A 161 -9.43 37.99 -0.19
N ASN A 162 -9.16 37.03 -1.08
CA ASN A 162 -10.07 35.90 -1.31
C ASN A 162 -10.11 34.95 -0.11
N PHE A 163 -8.95 34.65 0.50
CA PHE A 163 -8.87 33.89 1.73
C PHE A 163 -9.71 34.53 2.84
N ALA A 164 -9.56 35.83 3.09
CA ALA A 164 -10.32 36.55 4.10
C ALA A 164 -11.83 36.48 3.84
N ARG A 165 -12.27 36.56 2.58
CA ARG A 165 -13.68 36.41 2.20
C ARG A 165 -14.22 35.00 2.47
N HIS A 166 -13.46 33.96 2.14
CA HIS A 166 -13.88 32.58 2.39
C HIS A 166 -13.89 32.27 3.89
N LEU A 167 -12.84 32.65 4.62
CA LEU A 167 -12.75 32.47 6.07
C LEU A 167 -13.88 33.20 6.80
N SER A 168 -14.22 34.42 6.39
CA SER A 168 -15.31 35.18 7.01
C SER A 168 -16.68 34.52 6.85
N LYS A 169 -16.90 33.72 5.80
CA LYS A 169 -18.14 32.97 5.60
C LYS A 169 -18.19 31.76 6.53
N GLU A 170 -17.11 30.97 6.54
CA GLU A 170 -16.99 29.81 7.45
C GLU A 170 -17.13 30.20 8.93
N LEU A 171 -16.55 31.34 9.35
CA LEU A 171 -16.68 31.86 10.72
C LEU A 171 -18.04 32.51 11.01
N GLY A 172 -18.77 32.95 9.97
CA GLY A 172 -20.11 33.52 10.12
C GLY A 172 -21.21 32.47 10.11
N ASP A 173 -20.95 31.31 9.52
CA ASP A 173 -21.84 30.16 9.42
C ASP A 173 -21.62 29.13 10.56
N ALA A 174 -20.62 29.35 11.43
CA ALA A 174 -20.30 28.55 12.63
C ALA A 174 -20.87 29.17 13.92
#